data_AF-A0A923B937-F1
#
_entry.id   AF-A0A923B937-F1
#
_cell.length_a   1.000
_cell.length_b   1.000
_cell.length_c   1.000
_cell.angle_alpha   90.00
_cell.angle_beta   90.00
_cell.angle_gamma   90.00
#
_symmetry.space_group_name_H-M   'P 1'
#
loop_
_entity.id
_entity.type
_entity.pdbx_description
1 polymer ?
#
loop_
_entity_poly.entity_id
_entity_poly.type
_entity_poly.pdbx_seq_one_letter_code
_entity_poly.pdbx_strand_id
1 'polypeptide(L)'
;ALLKILLEAAFEGLTDEGWLKLSRNWGVFFLALAGLNEVLRAQMDFEGWLWAKLWVFLPLTFLFTFSQIPMLLKHGLSFEDRDEPFKDEPPTGG
;
A
#
# COMPACT_ATOMS: atom_id res chain seq x y z
N ALA A 1 -11.72 8.78 5.23
CA ALA A 1 -12.82 7.79 5.24
C ALA A 1 -12.69 6.80 4.07
N LEU A 2 -12.69 7.25 2.80
CA LEU A 2 -12.59 6.37 1.62
C LEU A 2 -11.33 5.47 1.56
N LEU A 3 -10.15 6.00 1.88
CA LEU A 3 -8.92 5.19 1.91
C LEU A 3 -8.93 4.10 2.99
N LYS A 4 -9.54 4.39 4.16
CA LYS A 4 -9.69 3.39 5.21
C LYS A 4 -10.59 2.27 4.71
N ILE A 5 -11.78 2.58 4.21
CA ILE A 5 -12.75 1.59 3.70
C ILE A 5 -12.18 0.70 2.58
N LEU A 6 -11.45 1.26 1.62
CA LEU A 6 -10.86 0.49 0.51
C LEU A 6 -9.70 -0.41 0.93
N LEU A 7 -8.91 0.02 1.92
CA LEU A 7 -7.73 -0.69 2.40
C LEU A 7 -8.01 -1.57 3.62
N GLU A 8 -9.12 -1.36 4.32
CA GLU A 8 -9.60 -2.17 5.45
C GLU A 8 -9.95 -3.59 4.99
N ALA A 9 -10.51 -3.74 3.80
CA ALA A 9 -10.68 -5.05 3.15
C ALA A 9 -9.34 -5.73 2.76
N ALA A 10 -8.26 -4.96 2.62
CA ALA A 10 -6.92 -5.50 2.30
C ALA A 10 -6.06 -5.74 3.55
N PHE A 11 -6.44 -5.17 4.69
CA PHE A 11 -5.71 -5.13 5.95
C PHE A 11 -6.66 -5.37 7.14
N GLU A 12 -7.42 -6.45 7.09
CA GLU A 12 -8.21 -6.90 8.24
C GLU A 12 -7.29 -7.08 9.46
N GLY A 13 -7.74 -6.61 10.63
CA GLY A 13 -6.98 -6.72 11.89
C GLY A 13 -5.97 -5.60 12.21
N LEU A 14 -5.78 -4.59 11.35
CA LEU A 14 -4.84 -3.50 11.64
C LEU A 14 -5.33 -2.56 12.76
N THR A 15 -4.51 -2.39 13.80
CA THR A 15 -4.78 -1.48 14.94
C THR A 15 -4.85 -0.01 14.52
N ASP A 16 -5.57 0.84 15.27
CA ASP A 16 -5.69 2.28 14.99
C ASP A 16 -4.32 2.99 14.94
N GLU A 17 -3.36 2.55 15.78
CA GLU A 17 -1.99 3.08 15.77
C GLU A 17 -1.23 2.67 14.49
N GLY A 18 -1.48 1.45 13.98
CA GLY A 18 -0.98 0.98 12.69
C GLY A 18 -1.50 1.83 11.53
N TRP A 19 -2.78 2.16 11.53
CA TRP A 19 -3.41 3.03 10.52
C TRP A 19 -2.81 4.45 10.48
N LEU A 20 -2.55 5.05 11.65
CA LEU A 20 -1.92 6.37 11.73
C LEU A 20 -0.47 6.34 11.23
N LYS A 21 0.30 5.32 11.60
CA LYS A 21 1.69 5.14 11.12
C LYS A 21 1.73 4.90 9.62
N LEU A 22 0.83 4.05 9.09
CA LEU A 22 0.70 3.80 7.67
C LEU A 22 0.39 5.11 6.93
N SER A 23 -0.66 5.82 7.34
CA SER A 23 -1.08 7.08 6.71
C SER A 23 0.04 8.13 6.73
N ARG A 24 0.78 8.24 7.84
CA ARG A 24 1.93 9.15 7.94
C ARG A 24 3.06 8.76 6.98
N ASN A 25 3.44 7.48 6.95
CA ASN A 25 4.53 7.00 6.10
C ASN A 25 4.19 7.20 4.61
N TRP A 26 2.96 6.87 4.22
CA TRP A 26 2.45 7.11 2.87
C TRP A 26 2.40 8.60 2.54
N GLY A 27 1.97 9.45 3.47
CA GLY A 27 1.98 10.90 3.29
C GLY A 27 3.38 11.45 2.98
N VAL A 28 4.38 11.03 3.76
CA VAL A 28 5.79 11.43 3.51
C VAL A 28 6.29 10.89 2.17
N PHE A 29 5.96 9.64 1.83
CA PHE A 29 6.34 9.04 0.55
C PHE A 29 5.76 9.80 -0.65
N PHE A 30 4.48 10.16 -0.61
CA PHE A 30 3.85 10.95 -1.67
C PHE A 30 4.43 12.35 -1.78
N LEU A 31 4.77 12.99 -0.66
CA LEU A 31 5.47 14.29 -0.70
C LEU A 31 6.84 14.16 -1.36
N ALA A 32 7.59 13.11 -1.07
CA ALA A 32 8.86 12.83 -1.73
C ALA A 32 8.68 12.58 -3.24
N LEU A 33 7.67 11.80 -3.63
CA LEU A 33 7.32 11.58 -5.04
C LEU A 33 6.88 12.86 -5.76
N ALA A 34 6.14 13.73 -5.08
CA ALA A 34 5.73 15.01 -5.64
C ALA A 34 6.95 15.91 -5.90
N GLY A 35 7.89 16.00 -4.95
CA GLY A 35 9.14 16.72 -5.13
C GLY A 35 9.98 16.14 -6.27
N LEU A 36 10.14 14.81 -6.31
CA LEU A 36 10.83 14.13 -7.41
C LEU A 36 10.13 14.40 -8.75
N ASN A 37 8.80 14.38 -8.79
CA ASN A 37 8.03 14.61 -10.00
C ASN A 37 8.24 16.03 -10.55
N GLU A 38 8.21 17.03 -9.68
CA GLU A 38 8.42 18.43 -10.07
C GLU A 38 9.83 18.64 -10.63
N VAL A 39 10.85 18.03 -10.00
CA VAL A 39 12.23 18.08 -10.49
C VAL A 39 12.36 17.44 -11.87
N LEU A 40 11.82 16.23 -12.05
CA LEU A 40 11.85 15.57 -13.36
C LEU A 40 11.06 16.35 -14.40
N ARG A 41 9.94 16.98 -14.03
CA ARG A 41 9.13 17.78 -14.94
C ARG A 41 9.86 19.02 -15.43
N ALA A 42 10.68 19.63 -14.56
CA ALA A 42 11.47 20.81 -14.87
C ALA A 42 12.74 20.50 -15.69
N GLN A 43 13.32 19.31 -15.51
CA GLN A 43 14.63 18.94 -16.08
C GLN A 43 14.54 18.06 -17.34
N MET A 44 13.47 17.27 -17.51
CA MET A 44 13.36 16.28 -18.59
C MET A 44 12.32 16.65 -19.65
N ASP A 45 12.53 16.13 -20.86
CA ASP A 45 11.55 16.09 -21.93
C ASP A 45 10.51 14.98 -21.71
N PHE A 46 9.48 14.92 -22.56
CA PHE A 46 8.35 14.00 -22.36
C PHE A 46 8.78 12.53 -22.33
N GLU A 47 9.69 12.13 -23.20
CA GLU A 47 10.14 10.74 -23.31
C GLU A 47 11.01 10.34 -22.12
N GLY A 48 11.99 11.16 -21.72
CA GLY A 48 12.79 10.93 -20.52
C GLY A 48 11.94 10.89 -19.25
N TRP A 49 10.97 11.79 -19.13
CA TRP A 49 10.03 11.82 -18.02
C TRP A 49 9.13 10.58 -17.95
N LEU A 50 8.67 10.06 -19.10
CA LEU A 50 7.87 8.84 -19.18
C LEU A 50 8.68 7.62 -18.72
N TRP A 51 9.92 7.48 -19.19
CA TRP A 51 10.80 6.41 -18.78
C TRP A 51 11.18 6.51 -17.30
N ALA A 52 11.43 7.71 -16.78
CA ALA A 52 11.69 7.91 -15.37
C ALA A 52 10.49 7.52 -14.51
N LYS A 53 9.26 7.81 -14.93
CA LYS A 53 8.06 7.30 -14.24
C LYS A 53 8.02 5.77 -14.20
N LEU A 54 8.29 5.11 -15.31
CA LEU A 54 8.24 3.65 -15.36
C LEU A 54 9.38 2.99 -14.57
N TRP A 55 10.61 3.48 -14.69
CA TRP A 55 11.79 2.83 -14.12
C TRP A 55 12.23 3.38 -12.77
N VAL A 56 11.80 4.58 -12.39
CA VAL A 56 12.12 5.16 -11.06
C VAL A 56 10.92 5.07 -10.14
N PHE A 57 9.74 5.54 -10.55
CA PHE A 57 8.59 5.58 -9.64
C PHE A 57 8.09 4.18 -9.32
N LEU A 58 8.08 3.27 -10.30
CA LEU A 58 7.61 1.89 -10.06
C LEU A 58 8.50 1.14 -9.07
N PRO A 59 9.84 1.02 -9.25
CA PRO A 59 10.67 0.32 -8.28
C PRO A 59 10.69 1.01 -6.92
N LEU A 60 10.66 2.35 -6.89
CA LEU A 60 10.63 3.10 -5.63
C LEU A 60 9.35 2.83 -4.84
N THR A 61 8.20 2.73 -5.52
CA THR A 61 6.91 2.37 -4.91
C THR A 61 6.92 0.95 -4.38
N PHE A 62 7.48 0.00 -5.13
CA PHE A 62 7.62 -1.38 -4.66
C PHE A 62 8.54 -1.48 -3.44
N LEU A 63 9.72 -0.87 -3.48
CA LEU A 63 10.66 -0.84 -2.36
C LEU A 63 10.02 -0.21 -1.12
N PHE A 64 9.30 0.91 -1.28
CA PHE A 64 8.55 1.52 -0.20
C PHE A 64 7.50 0.55 0.35
N THR A 65 6.69 -0.07 -0.51
CA THR A 65 5.64 -1.01 -0.09
C THR A 65 6.23 -2.20 0.67
N PHE A 66 7.33 -2.79 0.18
CA PHE A 66 8.03 -3.87 0.88
C PHE A 66 8.56 -3.43 2.25
N SER A 67 9.08 -2.20 2.37
CA SER A 67 9.52 -1.66 3.66
C SER A 67 8.37 -1.48 4.68
N GLN A 68 7.12 -1.39 4.22
CA GLN A 68 5.96 -1.29 5.10
C GLN A 68 5.47 -2.65 5.63
N ILE A 69 5.80 -3.76 4.96
CA ILE A 69 5.42 -5.12 5.39
C ILE A 69 5.75 -5.42 6.87
N PRO A 70 6.98 -5.19 7.37
CA PRO A 70 7.30 -5.45 8.78
C PRO A 70 6.51 -4.56 9.76
N MET A 71 6.20 -3.32 9.36
CA MET A 71 5.37 -2.43 10.17
C MET A 71 3.94 -2.95 10.24
N LEU A 72 3.40 -3.40 9.10
CA LEU A 72 2.06 -3.97 9.01
C LEU A 72 1.92 -5.26 9.82
N LEU A 73 2.86 -6.21 9.65
CA LEU A 73 2.93 -7.45 10.44
C LEU A 73 2.96 -7.17 11.95
N LYS A 74 3.72 -6.15 12.38
CA LYS A 74 3.83 -5.76 13.79
C LYS A 74 2.53 -5.15 14.36
N HIS A 75 1.65 -4.60 13.53
CA HIS A 75 0.46 -3.86 13.97
C HIS A 75 -0.86 -4.51 13.55
N GLY A 76 -0.85 -5.78 13.13
CA GLY A 76 -2.07 -6.58 13.00
C GLY A 76 -2.35 -7.20 11.63
N LEU A 77 -1.41 -7.17 10.67
CA LEU A 77 -1.59 -7.94 9.43
C LEU A 77 -1.33 -9.43 9.70
N SER A 78 -2.41 -10.19 9.92
CA SER A 78 -2.45 -11.64 9.75
C SER A 78 -2.47 -11.93 8.24
N PHE A 79 -1.49 -12.69 7.74
CA PHE A 79 -1.56 -13.23 6.37
C PHE A 79 -2.40 -14.52 6.31
N GLU A 80 -2.94 -14.99 7.44
CA GLU A 80 -3.68 -16.27 7.54
C GLU A 80 -5.08 -16.22 6.93
N ASP A 81 -5.66 -15.04 6.71
CA ASP A 81 -7.05 -14.91 6.22
C ASP A 81 -7.19 -15.02 4.68
N ARG A 82 -6.11 -15.32 3.94
CA ARG A 82 -6.17 -15.58 2.49
C ARG A 82 -6.43 -17.04 2.11
N ASP A 83 -6.50 -17.95 3.10
CA ASP A 83 -6.63 -19.39 2.88
C ASP A 83 -7.94 -20.00 3.46
N GLU A 84 -9.00 -19.22 3.68
CA GLU A 84 -10.34 -19.78 3.89
C GLU A 84 -11.19 -19.69 2.62
N PRO A 85 -11.09 -20.67 1.69
CA PRO A 85 -12.08 -20.82 0.63
C PRO A 85 -13.38 -21.28 1.27
N PHE A 86 -14.36 -20.37 1.34
CA PHE A 86 -15.81 -20.65 1.35
C PHE A 86 -16.22 -21.94 2.09
N LYS A 87 -16.28 -21.90 3.43
CA LYS A 87 -17.09 -22.86 4.20
C LYS A 87 -18.54 -22.39 4.31
N ASP A 88 -19.19 -22.23 3.17
CA ASP A 88 -20.66 -22.30 3.10
C ASP A 88 -21.05 -23.78 2.98
N GLU A 89 -20.82 -24.57 4.04
CA GLU A 89 -21.48 -25.87 4.16
C GLU A 89 -22.94 -25.61 4.58
N PRO A 90 -23.94 -25.95 3.74
CA PRO A 90 -25.33 -25.77 4.13
C PRO A 90 -25.65 -26.70 5.31
N PRO A 91 -26.47 -26.24 6.28
CA PRO A 91 -26.78 -27.03 7.48
C PRO A 91 -27.57 -28.28 7.06
N THR A 92 -26.93 -29.44 7.00
CA THR A 92 -27.64 -30.72 6.93
C THR A 92 -28.18 -31.00 8.33
N GLY A 93 -29.44 -30.61 8.54
CA GLY A 93 -30.21 -30.94 9.72
C GLY A 93 -30.25 -32.45 9.96
N GLY A 94 -29.84 -32.85 11.16
CA GLY A 94 -30.14 -34.16 11.75
C GLY A 94 -31.48 -34.15 12.47
#